data_AF-A0A0B7BDW3-F1
#
_entry.id   AF-A0A0B7BDW3-F1
#
_cell.length_a   1.000
_cell.length_b   1.000
_cell.length_c   1.000
_cell.angle_alpha   90.00
_cell.angle_beta   90.00
_cell.angle_gamma   90.00
#
_symmetry.space_group_name_H-M   'P 1'
#
loop_
_entity.id
_entity.type
_entity.pdbx_description
1 polymer ?
#
loop_
_entity_poly.entity_id
_entity_poly.type
_entity_poly.pdbx_seq_one_letter_code
_entity_poly.pdbx_strand_id
1 'polypeptide(L)'
;FNADGISTDFVETHILRSSPYFKGQFMTTHSSTSGTVILAENGQCFTIAQGCENEMTVKILSEELAYNKDYQQYRILILEKPLNPKFYLKGPQLKEQREN
;
A
#
# COMPACT_ATOMS: atom_id res chain seq x y z
N PHE A 1 18.91 -12.08 3.87
CA PHE A 1 17.46 -12.30 3.67
C PHE A 1 17.15 -12.02 2.21
N ASN A 2 17.11 -13.05 1.37
CA ASN A 2 16.57 -12.94 0.01
C ASN A 2 15.17 -13.53 0.04
N ALA A 3 14.20 -12.69 0.34
CA ALA A 3 12.81 -12.97 0.05
C ALA A 3 12.48 -12.14 -1.19
N ASP A 4 12.27 -12.79 -2.34
CA ASP A 4 12.08 -12.19 -3.67
C ASP A 4 10.85 -11.24 -3.79
N GLY A 5 10.23 -10.84 -2.68
CA GLY A 5 9.03 -9.98 -2.64
C GLY A 5 9.14 -8.71 -1.80
N ILE A 6 10.18 -8.53 -0.97
CA ILE A 6 10.34 -7.32 -0.13
C ILE A 6 11.59 -6.57 -0.57
N SER A 7 11.44 -5.74 -1.61
CA SER A 7 12.47 -4.84 -2.09
C SER A 7 12.39 -3.47 -1.40
N THR A 8 13.44 -2.65 -1.51
CA THR A 8 13.40 -1.25 -1.05
C THR A 8 12.24 -0.49 -1.70
N ASP A 9 12.03 -0.70 -3.00
CA ASP A 9 10.93 -0.13 -3.76
C ASP A 9 9.56 -0.55 -3.18
N PHE A 10 9.40 -1.82 -2.80
CA PHE A 10 8.21 -2.27 -2.08
C PHE A 10 8.01 -1.52 -0.77
N VAL A 11 9.04 -1.45 0.07
CA VAL A 11 8.95 -0.79 1.38
C VAL A 11 8.58 0.70 1.22
N GLU A 12 9.26 1.39 0.32
CA GLU A 12 9.09 2.82 0.11
C GLU A 12 7.69 3.21 -0.40
N THR A 13 7.04 2.36 -1.20
CA THR A 13 5.65 2.58 -1.65
C THR A 13 4.60 2.23 -0.59
N HIS A 14 4.98 1.56 0.51
CA HIS A 14 4.05 1.10 1.55
C HIS A 14 4.21 1.82 2.90
N ILE A 15 5.24 2.65 3.07
CA ILE A 15 5.35 3.57 4.21
C ILE A 15 4.59 4.86 3.88
N LEU A 16 3.60 5.19 4.71
CA LEU A 16 2.74 6.35 4.53
C LEU A 16 3.09 7.44 5.54
N ARG A 17 3.23 8.67 5.04
CA ARG A 17 3.34 9.89 5.86
C ARG A 17 2.11 10.74 5.68
N SER A 18 1.55 11.25 6.77
CA SER A 18 0.42 12.18 6.70
C SER A 18 0.79 13.41 5.89
N SER A 19 -0.11 13.84 4.99
CA SER A 19 0.02 15.10 4.29
C SER A 19 -0.05 16.27 5.29
N PRO A 20 0.87 17.25 5.20
CA PRO A 20 0.79 18.44 6.04
C PRO A 20 -0.34 19.39 5.59
N TYR A 21 -0.92 19.18 4.40
CA TYR A 21 -1.88 20.10 3.79
C TYR A 21 -3.33 19.60 3.86
N PHE A 22 -3.54 18.29 3.79
CA PHE A 22 -4.88 17.70 3.67
C PHE A 22 -5.08 16.56 4.67
N LYS A 23 -6.07 16.73 5.56
CA LYS A 23 -6.46 15.68 6.50
C LYS A 23 -6.95 14.44 5.74
N GLY A 24 -6.52 13.26 6.18
CA GLY A 24 -6.88 11.99 5.55
C GLY A 24 -6.12 11.70 4.26
N GLN A 25 -5.23 12.58 3.80
CA GLN A 25 -4.30 12.28 2.73
C GLN A 25 -2.94 11.87 3.28
N PHE A 26 -2.31 10.93 2.60
CA PHE A 26 -1.02 10.37 2.93
C PHE A 26 -0.15 10.31 1.67
N MET A 27 1.16 10.39 1.87
CA MET A 27 2.17 10.32 0.83
C MET A 27 3.06 9.12 1.08
N THR A 28 3.34 8.36 0.04
CA THR A 28 4.36 7.28 0.12
C THR A 28 5.75 7.89 0.24
N THR A 29 6.70 7.17 0.84
CA THR A 29 8.09 7.64 0.97
C THR A 29 8.96 7.42 -0.26
N HIS A 30 8.41 6.91 -1.36
CA HIS A 30 9.17 6.61 -2.58
C HIS A 30 9.82 7.85 -3.18
N SER A 31 11.14 7.75 -3.40
CA SER A 31 12.02 8.87 -3.71
C SER A 31 11.77 9.52 -5.08
N SER A 32 11.28 8.77 -6.07
CA SER A 32 11.08 9.27 -7.45
C SER A 32 9.62 9.40 -7.87
N THR A 33 8.70 8.72 -7.19
CA THR A 33 7.26 8.74 -7.49
C THR A 33 6.48 8.65 -6.19
N SER A 34 6.33 9.80 -5.51
CA SER A 34 5.50 9.86 -4.31
C SER A 34 4.04 9.65 -4.70
N GLY A 35 3.49 8.48 -4.36
CA GLY A 35 2.07 8.19 -4.48
C GLY A 35 1.27 8.94 -3.43
N THR A 36 0.10 9.45 -3.81
CA THR A 36 -0.88 10.04 -2.90
C THR A 36 -1.98 9.03 -2.64
N VAL A 37 -2.23 8.75 -1.37
CA VAL A 37 -3.29 7.86 -0.88
C VAL A 37 -4.26 8.63 0.00
N ILE A 38 -5.54 8.41 -0.19
CA ILE A 38 -6.62 9.08 0.51
C ILE A 38 -7.36 8.04 1.35
N LEU A 39 -7.40 8.25 2.67
CA LEU A 39 -8.20 7.45 3.58
C LEU A 39 -9.66 7.87 3.45
N ALA A 40 -10.55 6.91 3.19
CA ALA A 40 -11.98 7.15 3.20
C ALA A 40 -12.45 7.64 4.59
N GLU A 41 -13.52 8.41 4.64
CA GLU A 41 -14.02 9.02 5.89
C GLU A 41 -14.37 7.97 6.96
N ASN A 42 -14.80 6.77 6.54
CA ASN A 42 -15.10 5.66 7.44
C ASN A 42 -13.83 4.97 8.01
N GLY A 43 -12.64 5.35 7.54
CA GLY A 43 -11.36 4.79 7.97
C GLY A 43 -11.10 3.35 7.51
N GLN A 44 -11.89 2.79 6.59
CA GLN A 44 -11.83 1.36 6.22
C GLN A 44 -11.08 1.08 4.92
N CYS A 45 -10.88 2.09 4.07
CA CYS A 45 -10.28 1.92 2.75
C CYS A 45 -9.33 3.07 2.42
N PHE A 46 -8.28 2.77 1.66
CA PHE A 46 -7.50 3.76 0.95
C PHE A 46 -7.88 3.79 -0.53
N THR A 47 -7.91 4.98 -1.11
CA THR A 47 -7.93 5.20 -2.56
C THR A 47 -6.62 5.82 -2.99
N ILE A 48 -6.01 5.27 -4.04
CA ILE A 48 -4.75 5.76 -4.59
C ILE A 48 -5.06 6.79 -5.67
N ALA A 49 -4.81 8.06 -5.35
CA ALA A 49 -5.25 9.18 -6.18
C ALA A 49 -4.21 9.61 -7.22
N GLN A 50 -2.91 9.52 -6.90
CA GLN A 50 -1.82 9.98 -7.76
C GLN A 50 -0.55 9.16 -7.57
N GLY A 51 0.35 9.17 -8.56
CA GLY A 51 1.70 8.58 -8.46
C GLY A 51 1.76 7.05 -8.54
N CYS A 52 0.64 6.38 -8.82
CA CYS A 52 0.57 4.98 -9.24
C CYS A 52 -0.11 4.89 -10.61
N GLU A 53 0.24 3.85 -11.39
CA GLU A 53 -0.22 3.70 -12.78
C GLU A 53 -1.75 3.64 -12.92
N ASN A 54 -2.47 3.20 -11.89
CA ASN A 54 -3.92 3.08 -11.90
C ASN A 54 -4.52 3.53 -10.57
N GLU A 55 -5.65 4.24 -10.63
CA GLU A 55 -6.49 4.50 -9.46
C GLU A 55 -7.06 3.17 -8.96
N MET A 56 -6.98 2.96 -7.64
CA MET A 56 -7.46 1.74 -7.03
C MET A 56 -7.84 1.95 -5.58
N THR A 57 -8.76 1.12 -5.10
CA THR A 57 -9.18 1.08 -3.71
C THR A 57 -8.66 -0.19 -3.04
N VAL A 58 -8.09 -0.02 -1.84
CA VAL A 58 -7.57 -1.09 -0.99
C VAL A 58 -8.28 -1.05 0.35
N LYS A 59 -8.86 -2.18 0.74
CA LYS A 59 -9.45 -2.35 2.07
C LYS A 59 -8.38 -2.56 3.15
N ILE A 60 -8.58 -1.88 4.28
CA ILE A 60 -7.85 -2.12 5.53
C ILE A 60 -8.57 -3.25 6.26
N LEU A 61 -7.86 -4.35 6.48
CA LEU A 61 -8.37 -5.54 7.16
C LEU A 61 -8.18 -5.45 8.67
N SER A 62 -7.05 -4.90 9.11
CA SER A 62 -6.74 -4.69 10.52
C SER A 62 -5.77 -3.52 10.68
N GLU A 63 -5.72 -2.99 11.90
CA GLU A 63 -4.80 -1.96 12.33
C GLU A 63 -4.21 -2.34 13.69
N GLU A 64 -2.91 -2.17 13.82
CA GLU A 64 -2.18 -2.33 15.08
C GLU A 64 -1.44 -1.04 15.44
N LEU A 65 -1.38 -0.75 16.74
CA LEU A 65 -0.62 0.37 17.27
C LEU A 65 0.79 -0.06 17.65
N ALA A 66 1.80 0.71 17.25
CA ALA A 66 3.19 0.44 17.56
C ALA A 66 3.98 1.72 17.87
N TYR A 67 5.19 1.54 18.41
CA TYR A 67 6.11 2.62 18.76
C TYR A 67 7.49 2.33 18.18
N ASN A 68 8.18 3.37 17.70
CA ASN A 68 9.56 3.24 17.24
C ASN A 68 10.53 3.29 18.44
N LYS A 69 11.84 3.14 18.18
CA LYS A 69 12.89 3.19 19.21
C LYS A 69 12.93 4.50 20.00
N ASP A 70 12.38 5.57 19.42
CA ASP A 70 12.29 6.91 20.00
C ASP A 70 10.92 7.15 20.67
N TYR A 71 10.15 6.07 20.89
CA TYR A 71 8.79 6.06 21.46
C TYR A 71 7.77 6.91 20.67
N GLN A 72 8.02 7.17 19.39
CA GLN A 72 7.03 7.82 18.53
C GLN A 72 6.05 6.78 18.02
N GLN A 73 4.76 7.10 18.19
CA GLN A 73 3.65 6.24 17.80
C GLN A 73 3.50 6.17 16.27
N TYR A 74 3.24 4.97 15.75
CA TYR A 74 2.82 4.74 14.37
C TYR A 74 1.79 3.62 14.30
N ARG A 75 1.12 3.51 13.14
CA ARG A 75 0.12 2.47 12.86
C ARG A 75 0.68 1.47 11.86
N ILE A 76 0.46 0.19 12.13
CA ILE A 76 0.69 -0.90 11.17
C ILE A 76 -0.65 -1.27 10.58
N LEU A 77 -0.76 -1.25 9.25
CA LEU A 77 -2.00 -1.53 8.54
C LEU A 77 -1.86 -2.85 7.79
N ILE A 78 -2.81 -3.76 8.02
CA ILE A 78 -2.94 -4.99 7.26
C ILE A 78 -3.93 -4.72 6.14
N LEU A 79 -3.46 -4.81 4.90
CA LEU A 79 -4.23 -4.48 3.71
C LEU A 79 -4.65 -5.75 2.97
N GLU A 80 -5.77 -5.72 2.26
CA GLU A 80 -6.23 -6.85 1.44
C GLU A 80 -5.28 -7.17 0.27
N LYS A 81 -4.53 -6.16 -0.20
CA LYS A 81 -3.56 -6.25 -1.29
C LYS A 81 -2.56 -5.09 -1.20
N PRO A 82 -1.40 -5.17 -1.89
CA PRO A 82 -0.42 -4.09 -1.94
C PRO A 82 -0.99 -2.76 -2.43
N LEU A 83 -0.41 -1.64 -1.97
CA LEU A 83 -0.72 -0.29 -2.45
C LEU A 83 -0.14 -0.02 -3.84
N ASN A 84 0.77 -0.83 -4.37
CA ASN A 84 1.22 -0.67 -5.74
C ASN A 84 0.92 -1.94 -6.55
N PRO A 85 0.10 -1.85 -7.62
CA PRO A 85 -0.29 -3.00 -8.45
C PRO A 85 0.88 -3.82 -8.99
N LYS A 86 2.06 -3.21 -9.17
CA LYS A 86 3.26 -3.93 -9.65
C LYS A 86 3.69 -5.08 -8.74
N PHE A 87 3.27 -5.05 -7.47
CA PHE A 87 3.54 -6.09 -6.49
C PHE A 87 2.40 -7.11 -6.35
N TYR A 88 1.39 -7.06 -7.23
CA TYR A 88 0.39 -8.12 -7.28
C TYR A 88 1.06 -9.41 -7.72
N LEU A 89 0.92 -10.44 -6.88
CA LEU A 89 1.29 -11.78 -7.26
C LEU A 89 0.40 -12.17 -8.45
N LYS A 90 1.02 -12.43 -9.60
CA LYS A 90 0.33 -13.08 -10.71
C LYS A 90 -0.11 -14.44 -10.18
N GLY A 91 -1.41 -14.63 -9.99
CA GLY A 91 -1.96 -15.91 -9.57
C GLY A 91 -1.53 -17.02 -10.54
N PRO A 92 -1.65 -18.30 -10.13
CA PRO A 92 -1.44 -19.40 -11.06
C PRO A 92 -2.32 -19.16 -12.28
N GLN A 93 -1.70 -19.03 -13.46
CA GLN A 93 -2.42 -19.00 -14.72
C GLN A 93 -3.15 -20.34 -14.83
N LEU A 94 -4.45 -20.36 -14.52
CA LEU A 94 -5.32 -21.47 -14.88
C LEU A 94 -5.24 -21.56 -16.40
N LYS A 95 -4.42 -22.48 -16.90
CA LYS A 95 -4.46 -22.90 -18.29
C LYS A 95 -5.86 -23.45 -18.50
N GLU A 96 -6.75 -22.65 -19.07
CA GLU A 96 -7.94 -23.19 -19.73
C GLU A 96 -7.43 -24.14 -20.81
N GLN A 97 -7.34 -25.42 -20.47
CA GLN A 97 -7.31 -26.47 -21.47
C GLN A 97 -8.68 -26.42 -22.13
N ARG A 98 -8.73 -25.77 -23.30
CA ARG A 98 -9.83 -25.98 -24.24
C ARG A 98 -9.73 -27.43 -24.69
N GLU A 99 -10.58 -28.28 -24.12
CA GLU A 99 -10.86 -29.58 -24.70
C GLU A 99 -11.71 -29.35 -25.96
N ASN A 100 -11.24 -29.94 -27.05
CA ASN A 100 -11.85 -29.93 -28.39
C ASN A 100 -13.11 -30.78 -28.45
#